data_AF-W3WUJ7-F1
#
_entry.id   AF-W3WUJ7-F1
#
_cell.length_a   1.000
_cell.length_b   1.000
_cell.length_c   1.000
_cell.angle_alpha   90.00
_cell.angle_beta   90.00
_cell.angle_gamma   90.00
#
_symmetry.space_group_name_H-M   'P 1'
#
loop_
_entity.id
_entity.type
_entity.pdbx_description
1 polymer ?
#
loop_
_entity_poly.entity_id
_entity_poly.type
_entity_poly.pdbx_seq_one_letter_code
_entity_poly.pdbx_strand_id
1 'polypeptide(L)'
;MNCSNIDGDVAPFCEPANNTEAKPGDRLIVTWDPSFFANNSVLVQIQANFSPSSGSDPTPQDDDGFTSNSLRAGTGSYSWDISSSVLNSTSENGVDAQLYIVTAAADGETMQRTLGPLVRVVPAASSEDNFSASGGPNLAAIIVPVVVGVLLLMAIAGFLFKKRRNPDWKLRDMFGVGSKDGYGSRKSRAERSLGAGAVGVQMGDMEVSRPQDGRNVFREEMQRQQAARV
;
A
#
# COMPACT_ATOMS: atom_id res chain seq x y z
N MET A 1 -8.45 4.29 -33.73
CA MET A 1 -7.04 4.70 -33.78
C MET A 1 -6.51 4.23 -35.11
N ASN A 2 -6.04 5.13 -35.98
CA ASN A 2 -5.54 4.77 -37.30
C ASN A 2 -4.01 4.78 -37.21
N CYS A 3 -3.36 3.61 -37.32
CA CYS A 3 -1.91 3.50 -37.36
C CYS A 3 -1.43 3.77 -38.79
N SER A 4 -0.47 4.68 -38.94
CA SER A 4 0.20 4.96 -40.22
C SER A 4 1.72 4.98 -39.99
N ASN A 5 2.38 3.87 -40.32
CA ASN A 5 3.82 3.67 -40.19
C ASN A 5 4.29 2.60 -41.18
N ILE A 6 4.68 3.01 -42.39
CA ILE A 6 5.12 2.10 -43.46
C ILE A 6 6.65 1.91 -43.44
N ASP A 7 7.39 2.94 -43.05
CA ASP A 7 8.83 3.06 -43.26
C ASP A 7 9.60 3.59 -42.03
N GLY A 8 8.95 3.72 -40.87
CA GLY A 8 9.62 4.07 -39.62
C GLY A 8 10.50 2.96 -39.05
N ASP A 9 11.28 3.29 -38.01
CA ASP A 9 12.33 2.42 -37.45
C ASP A 9 11.83 1.06 -36.94
N VAL A 10 10.56 0.99 -36.54
CA VAL A 10 9.88 -0.23 -36.09
C VAL A 10 8.67 -0.56 -36.97
N ALA A 11 8.65 -0.08 -38.22
CA ALA A 11 7.56 -0.37 -39.14
C ALA A 11 7.38 -1.88 -39.35
N PRO A 12 6.13 -2.37 -39.43
CA PRO A 12 4.90 -1.59 -39.54
C PRO A 12 4.23 -1.22 -38.21
N PHE A 13 4.87 -1.44 -37.06
CA PHE A 13 4.23 -1.24 -35.76
C PHE A 13 4.08 0.24 -35.41
N CYS A 14 2.94 0.63 -34.84
CA CYS A 14 2.79 1.95 -34.21
C CYS A 14 2.85 1.85 -32.68
N GLU A 15 2.21 0.84 -32.12
CA GLU A 15 2.18 0.59 -30.68
C GLU A 15 2.38 -0.91 -30.42
N PRO A 16 3.02 -1.29 -29.31
CA PRO A 16 3.63 -0.42 -28.28
C PRO A 16 4.92 0.25 -28.76
N ALA A 17 5.38 1.30 -28.06
CA ALA A 17 6.68 1.90 -28.33
C ALA A 17 7.82 0.98 -27.87
N ASN A 18 9.03 1.19 -28.40
CA ASN A 18 10.19 0.40 -27.97
C ASN A 18 10.50 0.64 -26.48
N ASN A 19 10.82 -0.44 -25.75
CA ASN A 19 11.00 -0.47 -24.29
C ASN A 19 9.75 -0.09 -23.48
N THR A 20 8.55 -0.33 -24.02
CA THR A 20 7.32 -0.16 -23.23
C THR A 20 7.32 -1.15 -22.07
N GLU A 21 7.12 -0.65 -20.85
CA GLU A 21 7.00 -1.50 -19.67
C GLU A 21 5.56 -1.97 -19.47
N ALA A 22 5.39 -3.25 -19.15
CA ALA A 22 4.10 -3.84 -18.86
C ALA A 22 4.21 -4.89 -17.75
N LYS A 23 3.10 -5.19 -17.08
CA LYS A 23 3.04 -6.12 -15.96
C LYS A 23 2.20 -7.34 -16.30
N PRO A 24 2.43 -8.48 -15.64
CA PRO A 24 1.48 -9.58 -15.63
C PRO A 24 0.05 -9.13 -15.34
N GLY A 25 -0.90 -9.56 -16.17
CA GLY A 25 -2.30 -9.16 -16.09
C GLY A 25 -2.66 -7.89 -16.87
N ASP A 26 -1.67 -7.16 -17.38
CA ASP A 26 -1.93 -6.04 -18.29
C ASP A 26 -2.38 -6.55 -19.67
N ARG A 27 -3.17 -5.71 -20.34
CA ARG A 27 -3.61 -5.93 -21.72
C ARG A 27 -3.03 -4.85 -22.61
N LEU A 28 -2.05 -5.22 -23.42
CA LEU A 28 -1.44 -4.34 -24.40
C LEU A 28 -2.19 -4.38 -25.73
N ILE A 29 -2.35 -3.22 -26.35
CA ILE A 29 -2.87 -3.14 -27.72
C ILE A 29 -1.67 -3.01 -28.64
N VAL A 30 -1.44 -4.04 -29.45
CA VAL A 30 -0.46 -4.04 -30.52
C VAL A 30 -1.14 -3.49 -31.76
N THR A 31 -0.60 -2.45 -32.37
CA THR A 31 -1.13 -1.84 -33.59
C THR A 31 -0.09 -1.78 -34.68
N TRP A 32 -0.53 -1.94 -35.93
CA TRP A 32 0.34 -1.88 -37.10
C TRP A 32 -0.37 -1.23 -38.29
N ASP A 33 0.41 -0.77 -39.25
CA ASP A 33 -0.10 -0.17 -40.47
C ASP A 33 -0.50 -1.25 -41.48
N PRO A 34 -1.80 -1.38 -41.83
CA PRO A 34 -2.24 -2.34 -42.82
C PRO A 34 -1.69 -2.10 -44.23
N SER A 35 -1.35 -0.84 -44.55
CA SER A 35 -0.85 -0.46 -45.88
C SER A 35 0.59 -0.90 -46.15
N PHE A 36 1.31 -1.35 -45.13
CA PHE A 36 2.59 -2.03 -45.28
C PHE A 36 2.45 -3.35 -46.05
N PHE A 37 1.30 -4.02 -45.94
CA PHE A 37 1.06 -5.29 -46.61
C PHE A 37 0.50 -5.05 -48.01
N ALA A 38 0.92 -5.88 -48.97
CA ALA A 38 0.44 -5.80 -50.35
C ALA A 38 -1.09 -5.94 -50.47
N ASN A 39 -1.74 -6.61 -49.51
CA ASN A 39 -3.19 -6.75 -49.43
C ASN A 39 -3.66 -6.88 -47.97
N ASN A 40 -4.75 -6.20 -47.62
CA ASN A 40 -5.40 -6.27 -46.31
C ASN A 40 -5.93 -7.66 -45.94
N SER A 41 -6.02 -8.59 -46.90
CA SER A 41 -6.45 -9.98 -46.69
C SER A 41 -5.31 -10.93 -46.33
N VAL A 42 -4.06 -10.47 -46.34
CA VAL A 42 -2.91 -11.27 -45.88
C VAL A 42 -3.13 -11.70 -44.44
N LEU A 43 -2.80 -12.95 -44.13
CA LEU A 43 -2.84 -13.46 -42.77
C LEU A 43 -1.54 -13.10 -42.05
N VAL A 44 -1.68 -12.45 -40.90
CA VAL A 44 -0.59 -12.07 -40.01
C VAL A 44 -0.75 -12.79 -38.68
N GLN A 45 0.36 -13.12 -38.04
CA GLN A 45 0.40 -13.58 -36.66
C GLN A 45 1.33 -12.68 -35.86
N ILE A 46 0.91 -12.31 -34.67
CA ILE A 46 1.74 -11.55 -33.73
C ILE A 46 2.47 -12.57 -32.85
N GLN A 47 3.79 -12.52 -32.87
CA GLN A 47 4.62 -13.35 -32.02
C GLN A 47 5.40 -12.48 -31.04
N ALA A 48 5.58 -12.98 -29.82
CA ALA A 48 6.50 -12.39 -28.84
C ALA A 48 7.49 -13.47 -28.41
N ASN A 49 8.77 -13.22 -28.60
CA ASN A 49 9.82 -14.11 -28.08
C ASN A 49 10.29 -13.54 -26.74
N PHE A 50 10.27 -14.36 -25.69
CA PHE A 50 10.74 -13.96 -24.38
C PHE A 50 12.23 -14.25 -24.22
N SER A 51 12.95 -13.28 -23.67
CA SER A 51 14.35 -13.41 -23.29
C SER A 51 14.55 -12.82 -21.91
N PRO A 52 15.40 -13.43 -21.06
CA PRO A 52 15.71 -12.85 -19.75
C PRO A 52 16.32 -11.45 -19.96
N SER A 53 15.79 -10.44 -19.24
CA SER A 53 16.38 -9.11 -19.26
C SER A 53 17.79 -9.21 -18.67
N SER A 54 18.82 -9.11 -19.50
CA SER A 54 20.13 -9.69 -19.22
C SER A 54 20.78 -9.16 -17.94
N GLY A 55 21.11 -10.09 -17.04
CA GLY A 55 22.45 -10.20 -16.42
C GLY A 55 23.17 -11.48 -16.85
N SER A 56 22.51 -12.38 -17.59
CA SER A 56 23.08 -13.60 -18.15
C SER A 56 22.57 -13.82 -19.57
N ASP A 57 23.49 -14.29 -20.40
CA ASP A 57 23.46 -14.62 -21.82
C ASP A 57 22.06 -14.70 -22.49
N PRO A 58 21.82 -13.96 -23.60
CA PRO A 58 20.59 -14.08 -24.37
C PRO A 58 20.62 -15.37 -25.21
N THR A 59 20.51 -16.53 -24.57
CA THR A 59 20.10 -17.73 -25.29
C THR A 59 18.58 -17.62 -25.52
N PRO A 60 18.11 -17.62 -26.78
CA PRO A 60 16.69 -17.77 -27.07
C PRO A 60 16.22 -19.04 -26.38
N GLN A 61 15.31 -18.93 -25.42
CA GLN A 61 14.66 -20.10 -24.87
C GLN A 61 13.58 -20.47 -25.88
N ASP A 62 13.93 -21.39 -26.79
CA ASP A 62 13.22 -21.66 -28.05
C ASP A 62 11.74 -22.11 -27.90
N ASP A 63 11.23 -22.24 -26.68
CA ASP A 63 9.84 -22.64 -26.40
C ASP A 63 9.05 -21.65 -25.50
N ASP A 64 9.67 -20.57 -25.01
CA ASP A 64 9.00 -19.56 -24.19
C ASP A 64 8.63 -18.35 -25.05
N GLY A 65 7.46 -18.44 -25.69
CA GLY A 65 6.96 -17.38 -26.55
C GLY A 65 5.45 -17.33 -26.61
N PHE A 66 4.94 -16.19 -27.07
CA PHE A 66 3.53 -15.99 -27.38
C PHE A 66 3.34 -16.00 -28.89
N THR A 67 2.26 -16.63 -29.37
CA THR A 67 1.81 -16.52 -30.76
C THR A 67 0.31 -16.31 -30.78
N SER A 68 -0.15 -15.28 -31.48
CA SER A 68 -1.57 -15.02 -31.68
C SER A 68 -2.21 -16.02 -32.66
N ASN A 69 -3.54 -16.06 -32.68
CA ASN A 69 -4.26 -16.61 -33.81
C ASN A 69 -3.93 -15.85 -35.10
N SER A 70 -4.22 -16.46 -36.26
CA SER A 70 -4.10 -15.77 -37.54
C SER A 70 -5.13 -14.64 -37.64
N LEU A 71 -4.66 -13.45 -37.98
CA LEU A 71 -5.42 -12.22 -38.12
C LEU A 71 -5.30 -11.72 -39.56
N ARG A 72 -6.25 -10.90 -40.02
CA ARG A 72 -6.08 -10.22 -41.31
C ARG A 72 -5.23 -8.98 -41.10
N ALA A 73 -4.27 -8.73 -41.98
CA ALA A 73 -3.46 -7.50 -41.98
C ALA A 73 -4.33 -6.23 -41.88
N GLY A 74 -5.50 -6.24 -42.52
CA GLY A 74 -6.49 -5.16 -42.48
C GLY A 74 -7.10 -4.83 -41.11
N THR A 75 -6.95 -5.67 -40.08
CA THR A 75 -7.45 -5.33 -38.73
C THR A 75 -6.62 -4.25 -38.05
N GLY A 76 -5.34 -4.14 -38.39
CA GLY A 76 -4.42 -3.10 -37.89
C GLY A 76 -4.18 -3.09 -36.39
N SER A 77 -4.74 -4.06 -35.65
CA SER A 77 -4.66 -4.12 -34.20
C SER A 77 -4.93 -5.52 -33.66
N TYR A 78 -4.32 -5.80 -32.50
CA TYR A 78 -4.49 -7.01 -31.71
C TYR A 78 -4.34 -6.68 -30.22
N SER A 79 -5.19 -7.29 -29.38
CA SER A 79 -5.04 -7.22 -27.93
C SER A 79 -4.23 -8.40 -27.42
N TRP A 80 -3.08 -8.11 -26.82
CA TRP A 80 -2.23 -9.10 -26.19
C TRP A 80 -2.38 -9.03 -24.67
N ASP A 81 -2.88 -10.12 -24.08
CA ASP A 81 -2.97 -10.29 -22.64
C ASP A 81 -1.66 -10.88 -22.10
N ILE A 82 -1.00 -10.16 -21.20
CA ILE A 82 0.27 -10.59 -20.62
C ILE A 82 -0.01 -11.61 -19.52
N SER A 83 0.27 -12.88 -19.82
CA SER A 83 0.13 -13.96 -18.86
C SER A 83 1.10 -13.82 -17.69
N SER A 84 0.65 -14.15 -16.48
CA SER A 84 1.53 -14.26 -15.31
C SER A 84 2.56 -15.39 -15.42
N SER A 85 2.36 -16.33 -16.34
CA SER A 85 3.34 -17.38 -16.64
C SER A 85 4.58 -16.88 -17.38
N VAL A 86 4.55 -15.66 -17.93
CA VAL A 86 5.72 -15.06 -18.61
C VAL A 86 6.85 -14.82 -17.60
N LEU A 87 6.50 -14.41 -16.38
CA LEU A 87 7.45 -14.32 -15.29
C LEU A 87 7.57 -15.68 -14.62
N ASN A 88 8.45 -16.53 -15.15
CA ASN A 88 8.87 -17.73 -14.43
C ASN A 88 9.55 -17.32 -13.11
N SER A 89 9.55 -18.23 -12.12
CA SER A 89 10.11 -18.00 -10.76
C SER A 89 11.59 -17.58 -10.73
N THR A 90 12.28 -17.59 -11.86
CA THR A 90 13.68 -17.21 -12.04
C THR A 90 13.86 -15.76 -12.54
N SER A 91 12.80 -15.07 -12.94
CA SER A 91 12.85 -13.73 -13.57
C SER A 91 12.61 -12.58 -12.58
N GLU A 92 13.40 -12.52 -11.51
CA GLU A 92 13.30 -11.43 -10.51
C GLU A 92 13.48 -10.02 -11.11
N ASN A 93 14.18 -9.91 -12.24
CA ASN A 93 14.46 -8.64 -12.92
C ASN A 93 13.49 -8.32 -14.08
N GLY A 94 12.53 -9.20 -14.35
CA GLY A 94 11.66 -9.13 -15.51
C GLY A 94 12.18 -9.88 -16.74
N VAL A 95 11.42 -9.79 -17.82
CA VAL A 95 11.63 -10.49 -19.09
C VAL A 95 11.43 -9.49 -20.22
N ASP A 96 12.32 -9.51 -21.20
CA ASP A 96 12.16 -8.73 -22.42
C ASP A 96 11.40 -9.57 -23.46
N ALA A 97 10.37 -8.99 -24.04
CA ALA A 97 9.49 -9.59 -25.04
C ALA A 97 9.67 -8.88 -26.38
N GLN A 98 10.38 -9.53 -27.30
CA GLN A 98 10.61 -8.99 -28.64
C GLN A 98 9.42 -9.35 -29.55
N LEU A 99 8.70 -8.34 -30.03
CA LEU A 99 7.54 -8.53 -30.90
C LEU A 99 7.96 -8.74 -32.36
N TYR A 100 7.16 -9.56 -33.07
CA TYR A 100 7.27 -9.83 -34.50
C TYR A 100 5.90 -9.92 -35.15
N ILE A 101 5.80 -9.45 -36.40
CA ILE A 101 4.70 -9.82 -37.29
C ILE A 101 5.20 -10.91 -38.22
N VAL A 102 4.50 -12.05 -38.22
CA VAL A 102 4.80 -13.19 -39.08
C VAL A 102 3.75 -13.30 -40.18
N THR A 103 4.23 -13.44 -41.41
CA THR A 103 3.41 -13.59 -42.61
C THR A 103 3.95 -14.72 -43.47
N ALA A 104 3.10 -15.33 -44.28
CA ALA A 104 3.58 -16.21 -45.35
C ALA A 104 4.33 -15.35 -46.39
N ALA A 105 5.54 -15.74 -46.74
CA ALA A 105 6.32 -15.13 -47.80
C ALA A 105 5.68 -15.41 -49.17
N ALA A 106 6.17 -14.72 -50.21
CA ALA A 106 5.62 -14.80 -51.56
C ALA A 106 5.69 -16.21 -52.19
N ASP A 107 6.57 -17.08 -51.67
CA ASP A 107 6.70 -18.49 -52.07
C ASP A 107 5.66 -19.41 -51.42
N GLY A 108 4.93 -18.93 -50.41
CA GLY A 108 3.90 -19.69 -49.69
C GLY A 108 4.43 -20.79 -48.76
N GLU A 109 5.72 -21.06 -48.77
CA GLU A 109 6.37 -22.09 -47.94
C GLU A 109 7.21 -21.48 -46.81
N THR A 110 7.73 -20.26 -47.01
CA THR A 110 8.56 -19.59 -46.01
C THR A 110 7.71 -18.64 -45.17
N MET A 111 7.97 -18.58 -43.86
CA MET A 111 7.38 -17.55 -42.99
C MET A 111 8.34 -16.35 -42.90
N GLN A 112 7.88 -15.18 -43.34
CA GLN A 112 8.60 -13.93 -43.19
C GLN A 112 8.27 -13.32 -41.81
N ARG A 113 9.32 -13.10 -41.00
CA ARG A 113 9.23 -12.42 -39.70
C ARG A 113 9.70 -10.98 -39.85
N THR A 114 8.83 -10.03 -39.49
CA THR A 114 9.14 -8.61 -39.45
C THR A 114 9.38 -8.21 -38.00
N LEU A 115 10.55 -7.62 -37.73
CA LEU A 115 10.95 -7.20 -36.39
C LEU A 115 10.08 -6.05 -35.90
N GLY A 116 9.68 -6.10 -34.64
CA GLY A 116 8.86 -5.07 -33.99
C GLY A 116 9.52 -4.43 -32.78
N PRO A 117 8.73 -3.73 -31.95
CA PRO A 117 9.20 -3.09 -30.73
C PRO A 117 9.52 -4.13 -29.63
N LEU A 118 10.46 -3.79 -28.75
CA LEU A 118 10.76 -4.54 -27.53
C LEU A 118 9.82 -4.09 -26.41
N VAL A 119 9.19 -5.03 -25.73
CA VAL A 119 8.33 -4.78 -24.56
C VAL A 119 8.99 -5.38 -23.34
N ARG A 120 9.10 -4.63 -22.25
CA ARG A 120 9.71 -5.10 -21.01
C ARG A 120 8.62 -5.51 -20.02
N VAL A 121 8.54 -6.80 -19.72
CA VAL A 121 7.60 -7.34 -18.73
C VAL A 121 8.28 -7.32 -17.37
N VAL A 122 7.83 -6.45 -16.48
CA VAL A 122 8.38 -6.30 -15.13
C VAL A 122 7.48 -6.96 -14.08
N PRO A 123 8.03 -7.51 -12.99
CA PRO A 123 7.23 -8.00 -11.88
C PRO A 123 6.30 -6.92 -11.36
N ALA A 124 5.05 -7.29 -11.07
CA ALA A 124 4.20 -6.43 -10.26
C ALA A 124 4.88 -6.30 -8.90
N ALA A 125 5.36 -5.09 -8.56
CA ALA A 125 5.89 -4.82 -7.24
C ALA A 125 4.89 -5.34 -6.21
N SER A 126 5.35 -6.21 -5.31
CA SER A 126 4.53 -6.67 -4.19
C SER A 126 3.97 -5.44 -3.50
N SER A 127 2.66 -5.41 -3.31
CA SER A 127 1.90 -4.28 -2.76
C SER A 127 2.27 -3.88 -1.32
N GLU A 128 3.44 -4.29 -0.83
CA GLU A 128 3.99 -3.91 0.46
C GLU A 128 5.00 -2.77 0.36
N ASP A 129 5.53 -2.47 -0.84
CA ASP A 129 6.38 -1.29 -1.03
C ASP A 129 5.96 -0.51 -2.28
N ASN A 130 5.86 0.81 -2.08
CA ASN A 130 5.72 1.89 -3.08
C ASN A 130 4.31 2.43 -3.34
N PHE A 131 3.95 3.36 -2.45
CA PHE A 131 3.24 4.60 -2.80
C PHE A 131 4.05 5.43 -3.83
N SER A 132 4.26 4.89 -5.04
CA SER A 132 4.86 5.61 -6.16
C SER A 132 4.05 5.29 -7.41
N ALA A 133 2.88 5.91 -7.50
CA ALA A 133 2.14 5.99 -8.74
C ALA A 133 2.87 6.98 -9.66
N SER A 134 3.47 6.44 -10.72
CA SER A 134 4.03 7.17 -11.84
C SER A 134 2.94 8.00 -12.55
N GLY A 135 3.30 9.21 -12.98
CA GLY A 135 2.66 9.87 -14.13
C GLY A 135 1.66 11.01 -13.89
N GLY A 136 1.54 11.57 -12.68
CA GLY A 136 0.73 12.78 -12.43
C GLY A 136 1.29 13.61 -11.28
N PRO A 137 0.96 14.92 -11.16
CA PRO A 137 1.45 15.74 -10.06
C PRO A 137 1.09 15.04 -8.75
N ASN A 138 2.13 14.69 -7.98
CA ASN A 138 2.06 13.83 -6.80
C ASN A 138 1.02 14.35 -5.80
N LEU A 139 -0.21 13.86 -5.93
CA LEU A 139 -1.34 14.25 -5.07
C LEU A 139 -1.03 13.92 -3.61
N ALA A 140 -0.30 12.84 -3.34
CA ALA A 140 0.19 12.51 -2.00
C ALA A 140 1.19 13.54 -1.45
N ALA A 141 2.09 14.07 -2.29
CA ALA A 141 3.03 15.13 -1.87
C ALA A 141 2.33 16.46 -1.55
N ILE A 142 1.11 16.67 -2.07
CA ILE A 142 0.28 17.83 -1.76
C ILE A 142 -0.63 17.55 -0.56
N ILE A 143 -1.27 16.37 -0.51
CA ILE A 143 -2.22 16.01 0.55
C ILE A 143 -1.53 15.87 1.90
N VAL A 144 -0.34 15.26 1.97
CA VAL A 144 0.36 15.04 3.24
C VAL A 144 0.66 16.37 3.98
N PRO A 145 1.31 17.38 3.38
CA PRO A 145 1.55 18.65 4.06
C PRO A 145 0.25 19.41 4.36
N VAL A 146 -0.80 19.27 3.53
CA VAL A 146 -2.11 19.89 3.79
C VAL A 146 -2.78 19.27 5.01
N VAL A 147 -2.81 17.95 5.14
CA VAL A 147 -3.40 17.26 6.29
C VAL A 147 -2.61 17.57 7.57
N VAL A 148 -1.28 17.55 7.50
CA VAL A 148 -0.42 17.94 8.64
C VAL A 148 -0.65 19.40 9.02
N GLY A 149 -0.76 20.30 8.04
CA GLY A 149 -1.06 21.71 8.27
C GLY A 149 -2.43 21.93 8.92
N VAL A 150 -3.47 21.23 8.46
CA VAL A 150 -4.82 21.30 9.03
C VAL A 150 -4.86 20.75 10.46
N LEU A 151 -4.18 19.63 10.73
CA LEU A 151 -4.08 19.06 12.08
C LEU A 151 -3.35 20.01 13.04
N LEU A 152 -2.27 20.65 12.59
CA LEU A 152 -1.55 21.65 13.38
C LEU A 152 -2.41 22.89 13.66
N LEU A 153 -3.12 23.40 12.65
CA LEU A 153 -4.03 24.53 12.82
C LEU A 153 -5.18 24.20 13.78
N MET A 154 -5.76 23.00 13.69
CA MET A 154 -6.79 22.51 14.61
C MET A 154 -6.26 22.36 16.04
N ALA A 155 -5.02 21.87 16.20
CA ALA A 155 -4.37 21.77 17.51
C ALA A 155 -4.12 23.16 18.13
N ILE A 156 -3.63 24.12 17.33
CA ILE A 156 -3.41 25.51 17.78
C ILE A 156 -4.74 26.18 18.14
N ALA A 157 -5.75 26.05 17.27
CA ALA A 157 -7.08 26.61 17.53
C ALA A 157 -7.72 26.00 18.78
N GLY A 158 -7.64 24.67 18.96
CA GLY A 158 -8.10 23.98 20.16
C GLY A 158 -7.36 24.41 21.42
N PHE A 159 -6.04 24.59 21.33
CA PHE A 159 -5.22 25.08 22.44
C PHE A 159 -5.59 26.52 22.84
N LEU A 160 -5.74 27.42 21.87
CA LEU A 160 -6.15 28.81 22.11
C LEU A 160 -7.57 28.89 22.66
N PHE A 161 -8.50 28.08 22.15
CA PHE A 161 -9.88 28.03 22.64
C PHE A 161 -9.96 27.52 24.09
N LYS A 162 -9.16 26.49 24.41
CA LYS A 162 -9.05 25.94 25.76
C LYS A 162 -8.39 26.93 26.74
N LYS A 163 -7.33 27.63 26.31
CA LYS A 163 -6.67 28.70 27.07
C LYS A 163 -7.59 29.90 27.29
N ARG A 164 -8.44 30.24 26.30
CA ARG A 164 -9.41 31.34 26.42
C ARG A 164 -10.55 31.00 27.38
N ARG A 165 -10.96 29.73 27.48
CA ARG A 165 -11.97 29.28 28.47
C ARG A 165 -11.40 29.05 29.86
N ASN A 166 -10.15 28.60 29.96
CA ASN A 166 -9.48 28.31 31.23
C ASN A 166 -8.12 29.03 31.25
N PRO A 167 -8.05 30.29 31.68
CA PRO A 167 -6.80 31.07 31.70
C PRO A 167 -5.73 30.48 32.64
N ASP A 168 -6.11 29.59 33.57
CA ASP A 168 -5.20 28.89 34.49
C ASP A 168 -4.63 27.57 33.93
N TRP A 169 -4.98 27.16 32.71
CA TRP A 169 -4.45 25.94 32.08
C TRP A 169 -2.96 26.12 31.71
N LYS A 170 -2.07 25.50 32.48
CA LYS A 170 -0.62 25.50 32.23
C LYS A 170 -0.24 24.33 31.33
N LEU A 171 0.74 24.54 30.45
CA LEU A 171 1.31 23.52 29.55
C LEU A 171 1.86 22.27 30.27
N ARG A 172 2.02 22.38 31.60
CA ARG A 172 2.48 21.33 32.52
C ARG A 172 1.45 20.23 32.79
N ASP A 173 0.18 20.42 32.44
CA ASP A 173 -0.86 19.39 32.56
C ASP A 173 -0.93 18.47 31.32
N MET A 174 -0.26 18.85 30.22
CA MET A 174 -0.31 18.10 28.95
C MET A 174 0.84 17.11 28.80
N PHE A 175 2.02 17.45 29.34
CA PHE A 175 3.09 16.51 29.59
C PHE A 175 2.93 16.09 31.05
N GLY A 176 2.45 14.88 31.33
CA GLY A 176 2.17 14.34 32.67
C GLY A 176 3.40 14.21 33.58
N VAL A 177 4.17 15.28 33.72
CA VAL A 177 5.31 15.46 34.58
C VAL A 177 4.86 16.41 35.68
N GLY A 178 4.16 15.84 36.67
CA GLY A 178 4.02 16.49 37.97
C GLY A 178 2.62 16.72 38.54
N SER A 179 1.64 15.83 38.31
CA SER A 179 0.54 15.68 39.27
C SER A 179 0.80 14.48 40.17
N LYS A 180 1.56 14.73 41.24
CA LYS A 180 1.42 13.96 42.49
C LYS A 180 0.13 14.43 43.17
N ASP A 181 -1.02 14.12 42.58
CA ASP A 181 -2.28 14.32 43.28
C ASP A 181 -2.66 13.04 44.00
N GLY A 182 -2.50 13.14 45.31
CA GLY A 182 -2.71 12.10 46.28
C GLY A 182 -4.10 11.48 46.18
N TYR A 183 -4.08 10.18 46.41
CA TYR A 183 -5.14 9.40 47.05
C TYR A 183 -6.02 10.26 47.97
N GLY A 184 -7.28 10.49 47.59
CA GLY A 184 -8.24 11.10 48.51
C GLY A 184 -9.29 11.98 47.83
N SER A 185 -10.29 11.35 47.22
CA SER A 185 -11.69 11.81 47.26
C SER A 185 -12.56 10.86 46.44
N ARG A 186 -12.86 9.68 47.00
CA ARG A 186 -14.14 9.03 46.73
C ARG A 186 -15.21 9.93 47.35
N LYS A 187 -15.64 10.97 46.63
CA LYS A 187 -16.92 11.63 46.93
C LYS A 187 -18.02 10.69 46.45
N SER A 188 -18.43 9.85 47.38
CA SER A 188 -19.66 9.08 47.39
C SER A 188 -20.81 9.94 46.86
N ARG A 189 -21.36 9.55 45.71
CA ARG A 189 -22.64 10.02 45.16
C ARG A 189 -23.83 9.47 45.97
N ALA A 190 -23.67 9.32 47.30
CA ALA A 190 -24.66 8.79 48.23
C ALA A 190 -25.37 9.89 49.05
N GLU A 191 -25.17 11.17 48.73
CA GLU A 191 -25.85 12.30 49.39
C GLU A 191 -26.76 13.09 48.45
N ARG A 192 -27.32 12.44 47.42
CA ARG A 192 -28.48 12.96 46.66
C ARG A 192 -29.77 12.19 46.98
N SER A 193 -29.96 11.87 48.26
CA SER A 193 -31.26 11.43 48.79
C SER A 193 -31.49 12.05 50.17
N LEU A 194 -31.57 13.39 50.20
CA LEU A 194 -32.27 14.12 51.24
C LEU A 194 -33.35 14.95 50.54
N GLY A 195 -34.48 14.29 50.30
CA GLY A 195 -35.65 14.87 49.68
C GLY A 195 -36.72 13.80 49.46
N ALA A 196 -37.57 13.62 50.47
CA ALA A 196 -38.81 12.84 50.49
C ALA A 196 -38.72 11.32 50.79
N GLY A 197 -39.02 10.97 52.05
CA GLY A 197 -39.97 9.90 52.32
C GLY A 197 -39.44 8.58 52.90
N ALA A 198 -39.88 8.30 54.13
CA ALA A 198 -40.29 6.99 54.64
C ALA A 198 -39.23 5.99 55.18
N VAL A 199 -39.31 5.80 56.50
CA VAL A 199 -39.36 4.51 57.23
C VAL A 199 -38.03 3.75 57.47
N GLY A 200 -37.58 3.83 58.73
CA GLY A 200 -37.36 2.67 59.62
C GLY A 200 -36.08 1.84 59.43
N VAL A 201 -35.23 1.84 60.47
CA VAL A 201 -34.85 0.67 61.30
C VAL A 201 -33.70 1.11 62.23
N GLN A 202 -33.95 1.02 63.55
CA GLN A 202 -32.95 1.14 64.61
C GLN A 202 -32.12 -0.14 64.68
N MET A 203 -30.80 -0.04 64.91
CA MET A 203 -30.03 -1.10 65.56
C MET A 203 -28.67 -0.59 66.09
N GLY A 204 -28.60 -0.53 67.43
CA GLY A 204 -27.44 -0.94 68.23
C GLY A 204 -26.21 -0.04 68.21
N ASP A 205 -26.14 0.88 69.17
CA ASP A 205 -24.90 1.55 69.57
C ASP A 205 -23.98 0.51 70.25
N MET A 206 -22.86 0.17 69.60
CA MET A 206 -21.78 -0.60 70.23
C MET A 206 -20.58 0.33 70.37
N GLU A 207 -20.55 1.01 71.51
CA GLU A 207 -19.47 1.88 71.95
C GLU A 207 -18.22 1.02 72.22
N VAL A 208 -17.35 0.88 71.21
CA VAL A 208 -15.98 0.36 71.40
C VAL A 208 -15.06 1.55 71.64
N SER A 209 -14.87 1.89 72.91
CA SER A 209 -13.75 2.72 73.35
C SER A 209 -12.43 2.06 72.93
N ARG A 210 -11.60 2.76 72.14
CA ARG A 210 -10.17 2.44 72.00
C ARG A 210 -9.31 3.69 72.16
N PRO A 211 -8.21 3.62 72.92
CA PRO A 211 -7.56 4.80 73.48
C PRO A 211 -6.69 5.55 72.47
N GLN A 212 -6.53 6.83 72.77
CA GLN A 212 -5.41 7.67 72.33
C GLN A 212 -4.08 6.99 72.66
N ASP A 213 -3.20 6.86 71.68
CA ASP A 213 -1.74 7.06 71.76
C ASP A 213 -1.10 6.34 70.56
N GLY A 214 -0.29 7.05 69.78
CA GLY A 214 0.29 6.60 68.51
C GLY A 214 1.40 5.55 68.68
N ARG A 215 1.17 4.48 69.45
CA ARG A 215 2.13 3.39 69.64
C ARG A 215 1.97 2.34 68.55
N ASN A 216 3.02 2.21 67.75
CA ASN A 216 3.11 1.22 66.69
C ASN A 216 3.34 -0.17 67.28
N VAL A 217 2.25 -0.90 67.52
CA VAL A 217 2.22 -2.30 68.02
C VAL A 217 3.10 -3.24 67.19
N PHE A 218 3.27 -2.95 65.90
CA PHE A 218 4.16 -3.69 65.00
C PHE A 218 5.64 -3.66 65.41
N ARG A 219 6.09 -2.55 66.02
CA ARG A 219 7.50 -2.39 66.42
C ARG A 219 7.82 -3.22 67.67
N GLU A 220 6.83 -3.40 68.52
CA GLU A 220 6.90 -4.14 69.78
C GLU A 220 6.89 -5.66 69.55
N GLU A 221 6.05 -6.13 68.62
CA GLU A 221 6.07 -7.53 68.17
C GLU A 221 7.39 -7.91 67.48
N MET A 222 7.97 -7.00 66.68
CA MET A 222 9.26 -7.25 66.01
C MET A 222 10.43 -7.40 67.01
N GLN A 223 10.42 -6.62 68.11
CA GLN A 223 11.45 -6.73 69.15
C GLN A 223 11.33 -8.02 69.97
N ARG A 224 10.10 -8.50 70.22
CA ARG A 224 9.89 -9.79 70.90
C ARG A 224 10.45 -10.97 70.12
N GLN A 225 10.28 -10.99 68.81
CA GLN A 225 10.78 -12.10 67.98
C GLN A 225 12.31 -12.11 67.87
N GLN A 226 12.95 -10.95 67.97
CA GLN A 226 14.42 -10.85 67.97
C GLN A 226 15.04 -11.26 69.32
N ALA A 227 14.34 -11.04 70.44
CA ALA A 227 14.79 -11.46 71.78
C ALA A 227 14.64 -12.96 72.05
N ALA A 228 13.82 -13.68 71.27
CA ALA A 228 13.63 -15.13 71.39
C ALA A 228 14.60 -15.96 70.53
N ARG A 229 15.60 -15.32 69.90
CA ARG A 229 16.56 -15.96 68.99
C ARG A 229 18.01 -15.99 69.49
N VAL A 230 18.21 -15.84 70.81
CA VAL A 230 19.50 -15.98 71.49
C VAL A 230 19.41 -17.06 72.55
#